data_AF-A0A7J3TE86-F1
#
_entry.id   AF-A0A7J3TE86-F1
#
_cell.length_a   1.000
_cell.length_b   1.000
_cell.length_c   1.000
_cell.angle_alpha   90.00
_cell.angle_beta   90.00
_cell.angle_gamma   90.00
#
_symmetry.space_group_name_H-M   'P 1'
#
loop_
_entity.id
_entity.type
_entity.pdbx_description
1 polymer ?
#
loop_
_entity_poly.entity_id
_entity_poly.type
_entity_poly.pdbx_seq_one_letter_code
_entity_poly.pdbx_strand_id
1 'polypeptide(L)'
;MKSKLNVSLSKDLRKKYGIRNFAVVKGDIVTVRSGGKKSEGGKVVDVDRVSGKISIEGITIAKADGKQKEFYLDPRNIRITRLDLSKPERLQRLKFLAGQKNIQVEDVPEPIDTTATDSSPALEERTDSEEDEQKVSGEDAENENSEKDDGLTLDDLDEKDGEEETDDNKN
;
A
#
# COMPACT_ATOMS: atom_id res chain seq x y z
N MET A 1 -16.90 30.05 -13.59
CA MET A 1 -16.59 29.88 -12.15
C MET A 1 -15.59 28.71 -12.03
N LYS A 2 -14.34 28.94 -11.58
CA LYS A 2 -13.35 27.84 -11.42
C LYS A 2 -13.76 26.98 -10.23
N SER A 3 -14.18 25.74 -10.46
CA SER A 3 -14.46 24.77 -9.40
C SER A 3 -13.15 24.47 -8.65
N LYS A 4 -13.19 24.52 -7.31
CA LYS A 4 -12.03 24.16 -6.48
C LYS A 4 -11.96 22.63 -6.38
N LEU A 5 -10.94 22.02 -6.98
CA LEU A 5 -10.68 20.58 -6.92
C LEU A 5 -10.02 20.22 -5.58
N ASN A 6 -10.87 20.05 -4.58
CA ASN A 6 -10.47 19.70 -3.22
C ASN A 6 -10.49 18.18 -3.04
N VAL A 7 -9.41 17.62 -2.52
CA VAL A 7 -9.25 16.20 -2.22
C VAL A 7 -9.05 16.02 -0.72
N SER A 8 -9.49 14.87 -0.18
CA SER A 8 -9.36 14.52 1.23
C SER A 8 -7.89 14.25 1.59
N LEU A 9 -7.41 14.80 2.70
CA LEU A 9 -6.06 14.52 3.19
C LEU A 9 -6.00 13.15 3.92
N SER A 10 -4.79 12.59 4.02
CA SER A 10 -4.52 11.41 4.87
C SER A 10 -4.72 11.73 6.35
N LYS A 11 -4.88 10.70 7.19
CA LYS A 11 -5.10 10.91 8.63
C LYS A 11 -3.94 11.69 9.26
N ASP A 12 -2.71 11.43 8.82
CA ASP A 12 -1.49 12.05 9.36
C ASP A 12 -1.42 13.54 8.98
N LEU A 13 -1.68 13.87 7.72
CA LEU A 13 -1.75 15.26 7.26
C LEU A 13 -2.90 16.04 7.93
N ARG A 14 -4.02 15.36 8.23
CA ARG A 14 -5.15 15.97 8.94
C ARG A 14 -4.81 16.31 10.38
N LYS A 15 -4.05 15.44 11.06
CA LYS A 15 -3.52 15.72 12.40
C LYS A 15 -2.52 16.88 12.36
N LYS A 16 -1.58 16.83 11.42
CA LYS A 16 -0.52 17.85 11.27
C LYS A 16 -1.05 19.24 10.95
N TYR A 17 -2.02 19.36 10.05
CA TYR A 17 -2.47 20.66 9.55
C TYR A 17 -3.89 21.06 10.02
N GLY A 18 -4.65 20.17 10.67
CA GLY A 18 -6.03 20.43 11.10
C GLY A 18 -7.07 20.57 9.99
N ILE A 19 -6.67 20.37 8.73
CA ILE A 19 -7.52 20.58 7.56
C ILE A 19 -8.01 19.23 7.05
N ARG A 20 -9.29 19.13 6.65
CA ARG A 20 -9.87 17.91 6.09
C ARG A 20 -9.51 17.69 4.62
N ASN A 21 -9.48 18.77 3.84
CA ASN A 21 -9.34 18.73 2.40
C ASN A 21 -8.46 19.87 1.88
N PHE A 22 -7.72 19.62 0.81
CA PHE A 22 -6.85 20.61 0.20
C PHE A 22 -6.91 20.51 -1.32
N ALA A 23 -6.53 21.58 -2.01
CA ALA A 23 -6.55 21.62 -3.47
C ALA A 23 -5.42 20.75 -4.03
N VAL A 24 -5.72 19.88 -4.98
CA VAL A 24 -4.70 19.02 -5.61
C VAL A 24 -3.90 19.82 -6.64
N VAL A 25 -2.60 19.52 -6.75
CA VAL A 25 -1.70 20.07 -7.76
C VAL A 25 -0.90 18.93 -8.38
N LYS A 26 -0.42 19.14 -9.61
CA LYS A 26 0.52 18.24 -10.27
C LYS A 26 1.73 18.01 -9.36
N GLY A 27 2.12 16.76 -9.19
CA GLY A 27 3.23 16.38 -8.31
C GLY A 27 2.84 15.98 -6.88
N ASP A 28 1.60 16.19 -6.44
CA ASP A 28 1.12 15.59 -5.19
C ASP A 28 1.14 14.06 -5.29
N ILE A 29 1.39 13.36 -4.18
CA ILE A 29 1.30 11.89 -4.10
C ILE A 29 -0.03 11.53 -3.47
N VAL A 30 -0.76 10.67 -4.18
CA VAL A 30 -2.13 10.33 -3.86
C VAL A 30 -2.35 8.82 -3.88
N THR A 31 -3.41 8.39 -3.19
CA THR A 31 -3.88 6.99 -3.13
C THR A 31 -5.36 6.94 -3.46
N VAL A 32 -5.79 5.89 -4.16
CA VAL A 32 -7.20 5.68 -4.50
C VAL A 32 -7.90 4.92 -3.38
N ARG A 33 -9.03 5.44 -2.92
CA ARG A 33 -9.83 4.89 -1.82
C ARG A 33 -10.85 3.85 -2.27
N SER A 34 -11.43 4.04 -3.45
CA SER A 34 -12.60 3.29 -3.93
C SER A 34 -12.55 3.14 -5.46
N GLY A 35 -13.16 2.07 -5.96
CA GLY A 35 -13.20 1.73 -7.39
C GLY A 35 -12.31 0.53 -7.73
N GLY A 36 -12.23 0.17 -9.02
CA GLY A 36 -11.44 -0.98 -9.49
C GLY A 36 -9.93 -0.84 -9.31
N LYS A 37 -9.45 0.38 -9.03
CA LYS A 37 -8.03 0.74 -8.84
C LYS A 37 -7.73 1.11 -7.39
N LYS A 38 -8.46 0.51 -6.45
CA LYS A 38 -8.35 0.79 -5.01
C LYS A 38 -6.96 0.44 -4.49
N SER A 39 -6.46 1.23 -3.54
CA SER A 39 -5.15 1.08 -2.90
C SER A 39 -3.95 1.30 -3.82
N GLU A 40 -4.15 1.43 -5.13
CA GLU A 40 -3.13 1.96 -6.01
C GLU A 40 -2.87 3.44 -5.69
N GLY A 41 -1.61 3.82 -5.76
CA GLY A 41 -1.17 5.18 -5.49
C GLY A 41 -0.11 5.60 -6.48
N GLY A 42 0.04 6.91 -6.64
CA GLY A 42 0.97 7.47 -7.59
C GLY A 42 1.05 8.98 -7.51
N LYS A 43 1.89 9.55 -8.36
CA LYS A 43 2.04 10.98 -8.52
C LYS A 43 0.92 11.51 -9.42
N VAL A 44 0.40 12.70 -9.10
CA VAL A 44 -0.56 13.38 -9.97
C VAL A 44 0.16 13.93 -11.20
N VAL A 45 -0.25 13.47 -12.39
CA VAL A 45 0.33 13.87 -13.69
C VAL A 45 -0.38 15.12 -14.20
N ASP A 46 -1.70 15.04 -14.36
CA ASP A 46 -2.51 16.14 -14.83
C ASP A 46 -3.78 16.34 -14.00
N VAL A 47 -4.24 17.58 -14.02
CA VAL A 47 -5.45 18.02 -13.32
C VAL A 47 -6.30 18.80 -14.32
N ASP A 48 -7.31 18.14 -14.85
CA ASP A 48 -8.25 18.78 -15.76
C ASP A 48 -9.26 19.58 -14.95
N ARG A 49 -9.12 20.91 -15.01
CA ARG A 49 -9.99 21.86 -14.29
C ARG A 49 -11.33 22.10 -15.00
N VAL A 50 -11.47 21.68 -16.26
CA VAL A 50 -12.72 21.79 -17.01
C VAL A 50 -13.63 20.64 -16.62
N SER A 51 -13.15 19.40 -16.73
CA SER A 51 -13.92 18.21 -16.33
C SER A 51 -13.91 17.95 -14.82
N GLY A 52 -12.94 18.51 -14.11
CA GLY A 52 -12.76 18.32 -12.68
C GLY A 52 -12.17 16.96 -12.30
N LYS A 53 -11.45 16.32 -13.23
CA LYS A 53 -10.85 15.00 -13.05
C LYS A 53 -9.33 15.06 -12.95
N ILE A 54 -8.75 14.00 -12.39
CA ILE A 54 -7.33 13.91 -12.08
C ILE A 54 -6.76 12.65 -12.73
N SER A 55 -5.61 12.75 -13.39
CA SER A 55 -4.85 11.58 -13.86
C SER A 55 -3.67 11.30 -12.92
N ILE A 56 -3.47 10.02 -12.61
CA ILE A 56 -2.44 9.54 -11.68
C ILE A 56 -1.51 8.62 -12.46
N GLU A 57 -0.21 8.77 -12.21
CA GLU A 57 0.83 7.90 -12.75
C GLU A 57 0.60 6.44 -12.32
N GLY A 58 0.69 5.51 -13.27
CA GLY A 58 0.44 4.07 -13.04
C GLY A 58 -1.03 3.64 -13.18
N ILE A 59 -1.99 4.57 -13.20
CA ILE A 59 -3.40 4.25 -13.38
C ILE A 59 -3.81 4.53 -14.83
N THR A 60 -3.63 3.52 -15.68
CA THR A 60 -3.98 3.55 -17.10
C THR A 60 -4.97 2.47 -17.47
N ILE A 61 -5.65 2.66 -18.61
CA ILE A 61 -6.49 1.65 -19.26
C ILE A 61 -5.77 1.19 -20.53
N ALA A 62 -5.59 -0.13 -20.66
CA ALA A 62 -5.15 -0.74 -21.91
C ALA A 62 -6.32 -0.79 -22.90
N LYS A 63 -6.11 -0.28 -24.10
CA LYS A 63 -7.06 -0.43 -25.22
C LYS A 63 -6.80 -1.74 -25.97
N ALA A 64 -7.75 -2.16 -26.81
CA ALA A 64 -7.59 -3.29 -27.72
C ALA A 64 -6.37 -3.14 -28.64
N ASP A 65 -6.01 -1.90 -28.99
CA ASP A 65 -4.84 -1.56 -29.80
C ASP A 65 -3.49 -1.71 -29.05
N GLY A 66 -3.48 -2.21 -27.81
CA GLY A 66 -2.29 -2.31 -26.95
C GLY A 66 -1.79 -0.98 -26.36
N LYS A 67 -2.33 0.15 -26.82
CA LYS A 67 -1.97 1.49 -26.30
C LYS A 67 -2.56 1.71 -24.90
N GLN A 68 -1.76 2.29 -24.01
CA GLN A 68 -2.21 2.75 -22.71
C GLN A 68 -2.79 4.16 -22.80
N LYS A 69 -3.98 4.35 -22.22
CA LYS A 69 -4.61 5.67 -22.07
C LYS A 69 -4.69 6.04 -20.60
N GLU A 70 -4.47 7.31 -20.29
CA GLU A 70 -4.65 7.84 -18.95
C GLU A 70 -6.08 7.60 -18.44
N PHE A 71 -6.18 7.16 -17.19
CA PHE A 71 -7.47 7.03 -16.51
C PHE A 71 -7.73 8.27 -15.66
N TYR A 72 -8.87 8.90 -15.93
CA TYR A 72 -9.32 10.09 -15.20
C TYR A 72 -10.18 9.68 -14.01
N LEU A 73 -9.74 10.08 -12.82
CA LEU A 73 -10.37 9.77 -11.55
C LEU A 73 -11.06 11.00 -10.95
N ASP A 74 -12.15 10.72 -10.23
CA ASP A 74 -12.86 11.75 -9.46
C ASP A 74 -12.13 12.06 -8.14
N PRO A 75 -12.08 13.33 -7.72
CA PRO A 75 -11.38 13.75 -6.51
C PRO A 75 -11.93 13.13 -5.22
N ARG A 76 -13.21 12.70 -5.21
CA ARG A 76 -13.85 12.05 -4.05
C ARG A 76 -13.26 10.67 -3.75
N ASN A 77 -12.77 9.98 -4.78
CA ASN A 77 -12.21 8.65 -4.69
C ASN A 77 -10.72 8.67 -4.35
N ILE A 78 -10.12 9.86 -4.21
CA ILE A 78 -8.68 10.03 -3.99
C ILE A 78 -8.42 10.53 -2.57
N ARG A 79 -7.26 10.17 -2.02
CA ARG A 79 -6.71 10.71 -0.78
C ARG A 79 -5.26 11.14 -1.00
N ILE A 80 -4.93 12.36 -0.57
CA ILE A 80 -3.54 12.86 -0.62
C ILE A 80 -2.75 12.26 0.53
N THR A 81 -1.60 11.65 0.20
CA THR A 81 -0.67 11.05 1.15
C THR A 81 0.51 11.98 1.42
N ARG A 82 1.02 12.65 0.39
CA ARG A 82 2.09 13.66 0.51
C ARG A 82 1.76 14.86 -0.37
N LEU A 83 1.97 16.06 0.18
CA LEU A 83 1.76 17.33 -0.53
C LEU A 83 3.07 17.80 -1.14
N ASP A 84 3.02 18.26 -2.39
CA ASP A 84 4.08 19.07 -2.96
C ASP A 84 3.94 20.52 -2.47
N LEU A 85 4.99 21.02 -1.81
CA LEU A 85 5.08 22.37 -1.26
C LEU A 85 6.10 23.25 -1.99
N SER A 86 6.51 22.87 -3.20
CA SER A 86 7.45 23.65 -4.02
C SER A 86 7.03 25.12 -4.19
N LYS A 87 5.72 25.40 -4.26
CA LYS A 87 5.20 26.77 -4.43
C LYS A 87 4.97 27.49 -3.09
N PRO A 88 5.53 28.70 -2.88
CA PRO A 88 5.41 29.43 -1.62
C PRO A 88 3.96 29.83 -1.31
N GLU A 89 3.19 30.24 -2.32
CA GLU A 89 1.77 30.62 -2.18
C GLU A 89 0.92 29.46 -1.63
N ARG A 90 1.24 28.23 -2.03
CA ARG A 90 0.53 27.02 -1.59
C ARG A 90 0.81 26.73 -0.12
N LEU A 91 2.07 26.88 0.29
CA LEU A 91 2.50 26.74 1.67
C LEU A 91 1.87 27.82 2.57
N GLN A 92 1.86 29.08 2.14
CA GLN A 92 1.19 30.17 2.85
C GLN A 92 -0.30 29.88 3.03
N ARG A 93 -0.98 29.42 1.97
CA ARG A 93 -2.39 29.04 2.03
C ARG A 93 -2.65 27.88 2.98
N LEU A 94 -1.76 26.88 3.00
CA LEU A 94 -1.85 25.75 3.92
C LEU A 94 -1.69 26.21 5.37
N LYS A 95 -0.69 27.07 5.65
CA LYS A 95 -0.47 27.66 6.98
C LYS A 95 -1.64 28.52 7.44
N PHE A 96 -2.20 29.35 6.56
CA PHE A 96 -3.38 30.17 6.87
C PHE A 96 -4.58 29.31 7.27
N LEU A 97 -4.87 28.25 6.50
CA LEU A 97 -5.97 27.34 6.79
C LEU A 97 -5.74 26.50 8.06
N ALA A 98 -4.48 26.19 8.39
CA ALA A 98 -4.12 25.47 9.61
C ALA A 98 -4.26 26.36 10.84
N GLY A 99 -3.76 27.61 10.77
CA GLY A 99 -3.84 28.59 11.86
C GLY A 99 -5.27 28.95 12.26
N GLN A 100 -6.21 28.92 11.32
CA GLN A 100 -7.64 29.15 11.61
C GLN A 100 -8.28 28.10 12.54
N LYS A 101 -7.64 26.93 12.72
CA LYS A 101 -8.20 25.82 13.50
C LYS A 101 -7.46 25.52 14.81
N ASN A 102 -6.57 26.43 15.21
CA ASN A 102 -5.90 26.41 16.51
C ASN A 102 -5.26 25.06 16.87
N ILE A 103 -4.63 24.41 15.89
CA ILE A 103 -3.77 23.25 16.12
C ILE A 103 -2.33 23.75 16.06
N GLN A 104 -1.59 23.59 17.15
CA GLN A 104 -0.16 23.86 17.21
C GLN A 104 0.55 22.85 16.30
N VAL A 105 1.12 23.33 15.20
CA VAL A 105 2.03 22.53 14.38
C VAL A 105 3.38 22.66 15.06
N GLU A 106 3.71 21.72 15.94
CA GLU A 106 5.05 21.65 16.52
C GLU A 106 6.06 21.48 15.37
N ASP A 107 6.88 22.53 15.23
CA ASP A 107 7.98 22.60 14.30
C ASP A 107 8.95 21.45 14.57
N VAL A 108 9.32 20.75 13.50
CA VAL A 108 10.54 19.96 13.32
C VAL A 108 10.83 18.90 14.40
N PRO A 109 10.67 17.59 14.11
CA PRO A 109 11.48 16.63 14.86
C PRO A 109 12.95 16.90 14.53
N GLU A 110 13.70 17.28 15.55
CA GLU A 110 15.15 17.43 15.53
C GLU A 110 15.83 16.19 14.91
N PRO A 111 16.99 16.35 14.25
CA PRO A 111 17.72 15.23 13.66
C PRO A 111 18.10 14.23 14.75
N ILE A 112 17.71 12.96 14.56
CA ILE A 112 18.08 11.86 15.45
C ILE A 112 19.51 11.44 15.05
N ASP A 113 20.50 12.15 15.57
CA ASP A 113 21.89 11.72 15.55
C ASP A 113 22.14 10.78 16.74
N THR A 114 22.36 9.49 16.41
CA THR A 114 23.22 8.49 17.08
C THR A 114 23.36 8.49 18.61
N THR A 115 23.05 7.36 19.26
CA THR A 115 23.94 6.70 20.23
C THR A 115 23.45 5.28 20.55
N ALA A 116 24.41 4.36 20.60
CA ALA A 116 24.29 2.94 20.89
C ALA A 116 24.07 2.65 22.40
N THR A 117 23.87 1.36 22.71
CA THR A 117 24.16 0.70 24.02
C THR A 117 23.01 0.85 25.04
N ASP A 118 22.42 -0.15 25.71
CA ASP A 118 22.66 -1.59 25.94
C ASP A 118 21.49 -2.13 26.81
N SER A 119 21.43 -3.46 26.97
CA SER A 119 20.77 -4.27 28.01
C SER A 119 19.41 -4.93 27.70
N SER A 120 19.49 -6.09 27.05
CA SER A 120 18.78 -7.28 27.53
C SER A 120 19.75 -8.48 27.53
N PRO A 121 20.09 -9.06 28.70
CA PRO A 121 21.17 -10.02 28.83
C PRO A 121 20.73 -11.49 28.67
N ALA A 122 21.64 -12.25 28.04
CA ALA A 122 22.16 -13.60 28.36
C ALA A 122 21.26 -14.85 28.40
N LEU A 123 21.61 -15.81 27.53
CA LEU A 123 21.89 -17.25 27.77
C LEU A 123 22.45 -17.81 26.43
N GLU A 124 23.79 -17.88 26.25
CA GLU A 124 24.64 -19.09 26.41
C GLU A 124 24.34 -20.19 25.37
N GLU A 125 25.27 -20.81 24.62
CA GLU A 125 26.73 -20.75 24.52
C GLU A 125 27.17 -21.68 23.34
N ARG A 126 28.40 -21.50 22.84
CA ARG A 126 29.26 -22.46 22.07
C ARG A 126 29.04 -22.58 20.56
N THR A 127 30.04 -22.61 19.68
CA THR A 127 31.52 -22.53 19.77
C THR A 127 32.05 -22.34 18.34
N ASP A 128 33.21 -21.71 18.28
CA ASP A 128 34.18 -21.42 17.21
C ASP A 128 34.27 -22.34 15.98
N SER A 129 34.57 -21.73 14.82
CA SER A 129 35.75 -21.93 13.92
C SER A 129 35.42 -21.38 12.52
N GLU A 130 35.98 -20.22 12.13
CA GLU A 130 37.27 -20.01 11.43
C GLU A 130 37.30 -20.53 9.98
N GLU A 131 37.46 -19.55 9.07
CA GLU A 131 38.18 -19.55 7.77
C GLU A 131 37.87 -20.64 6.72
N ASP A 132 37.50 -20.22 5.51
CA ASP A 132 38.44 -20.09 4.39
C ASP A 132 37.74 -20.28 3.01
N GLU A 133 37.99 -19.31 2.14
CA GLU A 133 38.19 -19.36 0.68
C GLU A 133 37.31 -20.16 -0.33
N GLN A 134 37.20 -19.48 -1.49
CA GLN A 134 37.28 -20.02 -2.87
C GLN A 134 36.03 -20.56 -3.62
N LYS A 135 35.48 -19.63 -4.42
CA LYS A 135 35.20 -19.70 -5.87
C LYS A 135 35.87 -20.86 -6.68
N VAL A 136 35.09 -21.77 -7.27
CA VAL A 136 35.27 -22.39 -8.62
C VAL A 136 34.02 -23.23 -8.94
N SER A 137 33.24 -22.90 -9.97
CA SER A 137 33.27 -23.46 -11.34
C SER A 137 33.07 -24.97 -11.46
N GLY A 138 32.03 -25.37 -12.21
CA GLY A 138 32.11 -26.53 -13.10
C GLY A 138 31.35 -27.79 -12.69
N GLU A 139 30.54 -28.21 -13.66
CA GLU A 139 30.33 -29.60 -14.10
C GLU A 139 29.18 -30.43 -13.52
N ASP A 140 28.39 -30.85 -14.50
CA ASP A 140 27.38 -31.89 -14.58
C ASP A 140 27.75 -33.19 -13.84
N ALA A 141 26.76 -33.84 -13.23
CA ALA A 141 26.64 -35.29 -13.22
C ALA A 141 25.24 -35.72 -12.77
N GLU A 142 24.59 -36.49 -13.63
CA GLU A 142 23.40 -37.29 -13.39
C GLU A 142 23.61 -38.25 -12.20
N ASN A 143 22.55 -38.52 -11.43
CA ASN A 143 22.46 -39.80 -10.75
C ASN A 143 21.01 -40.30 -10.73
N GLU A 144 20.81 -41.40 -11.45
CA GLU A 144 19.61 -42.21 -11.45
C GLU A 144 19.57 -43.16 -10.23
N ASN A 145 18.35 -43.43 -9.78
CA ASN A 145 17.83 -44.78 -9.50
C ASN A 145 17.63 -45.30 -8.06
N SER A 146 16.55 -46.09 -7.98
CA SER A 146 16.14 -47.14 -7.02
C SER A 146 15.37 -46.69 -5.76
N GLU A 147 14.05 -46.86 -5.70
CA GLU A 147 13.27 -48.11 -5.46
C GLU A 147 13.11 -48.45 -3.97
N LYS A 148 11.87 -48.36 -3.48
CA LYS A 148 11.09 -49.37 -2.72
C LYS A 148 9.81 -48.69 -2.19
N ASP A 149 8.64 -48.99 -2.76
CA ASP A 149 7.73 -50.07 -2.36
C ASP A 149 7.31 -49.99 -0.88
N ASP A 150 6.05 -49.65 -0.66
CA ASP A 150 5.14 -50.24 0.33
C ASP A 150 3.73 -49.69 0.08
N GLY A 151 2.98 -50.40 -0.76
CA GLY A 151 1.56 -50.17 -0.93
C GLY A 151 0.74 -50.76 0.21
N LEU A 152 -0.35 -50.10 0.58
CA LEU A 152 -1.56 -50.75 1.06
C LEU A 152 -2.78 -50.00 0.53
N THR A 153 -3.61 -50.73 -0.21
CA THR A 153 -4.90 -50.35 -0.74
C THR A 153 -6.03 -50.89 0.13
N LEU A 154 -7.20 -50.29 -0.08
CA LEU A 154 -8.54 -50.87 -0.03
C LEU A 154 -9.23 -50.98 1.34
N ASP A 155 -10.46 -50.48 1.29
CA ASP A 155 -11.64 -50.79 2.12
C ASP A 155 -11.93 -49.93 3.36
N ASP A 156 -13.23 -49.65 3.48
CA ASP A 156 -13.98 -49.14 4.63
C ASP A 156 -13.97 -47.63 4.91
N LEU A 157 -14.80 -46.85 4.18
CA LEU A 157 -15.79 -45.97 4.83
C LEU A 157 -17.01 -45.77 3.92
N ASP A 158 -17.89 -46.78 3.98
CA ASP A 158 -19.26 -46.81 3.45
C ASP A 158 -20.13 -45.67 3.99
N GLU A 159 -20.98 -45.19 3.07
CA GLU A 159 -22.40 -44.82 3.22
C GLU A 159 -22.95 -44.62 4.64
N LYS A 160 -23.44 -43.41 4.91
CA LYS A 160 -24.77 -43.24 5.52
C LYS A 160 -25.49 -42.02 4.94
N ASP A 161 -26.30 -42.29 3.94
CA ASP A 161 -27.53 -41.54 3.69
C ASP A 161 -28.43 -41.65 4.92
N GLY A 162 -28.89 -40.50 5.41
CA GLY A 162 -29.87 -40.37 6.47
C GLY A 162 -30.91 -39.35 6.06
N GLU A 163 -31.95 -39.83 5.38
CA GLU A 163 -33.24 -39.15 5.30
C GLU A 163 -33.83 -39.08 6.71
N GLU A 164 -34.25 -37.89 7.16
CA GLU A 164 -35.27 -37.80 8.21
C GLU A 164 -36.24 -36.65 7.91
N GLU A 165 -37.49 -36.98 8.16
CA GLU A 165 -38.72 -36.36 7.67
C GLU A 165 -39.03 -35.00 8.32
N THR A 166 -40.06 -34.38 7.73
CA THR A 166 -40.74 -33.14 8.10
C THR A 166 -41.09 -33.02 9.58
N ASP A 167 -41.15 -31.78 10.08
CA ASP A 167 -42.24 -31.41 10.99
C ASP A 167 -42.63 -29.92 10.88
N ASP A 168 -43.94 -29.74 10.83
CA ASP A 168 -44.69 -28.50 10.79
C ASP A 168 -44.30 -27.52 11.90
N ASN A 169 -43.99 -26.25 11.55
CA ASN A 169 -44.05 -25.16 12.53
C ASN A 169 -45.28 -24.28 12.27
N LYS A 170 -46.34 -24.64 12.99
CA LYS A 170 -47.56 -23.86 13.18
C LYS A 170 -47.38 -23.03 14.45
N ASN A 171 -47.23 -21.71 14.29
CA ASN A 171 -47.93 -20.62 15.01
C ASN A 171 -47.13 -19.32 14.99
#